data_AF-D1YZD2-F1
#
_entry.id   AF-D1YZD2-F1
#
_cell.length_a   1.000
_cell.length_b   1.000
_cell.length_c   1.000
_cell.angle_alpha   90.00
_cell.angle_beta   90.00
_cell.angle_gamma   90.00
#
_symmetry.space_group_name_H-M   'P 1'
#
loop_
_entity.id
_entity.type
_entity.pdbx_description
1 polymer ?
#
loop_
_entity_poly.entity_id
_entity_poly.type
_entity_poly.pdbx_seq_one_letter_code
_entity_poly.pdbx_strand_id
1 'polypeptide(L)'
;MAKTDLLDKGAILQRDKETYAIAPHLPGGICSPDTLRKLADVAEKYHAATLKVTGAQRIAIVGLREEDLDNVWIELGLSPGAAVGMCVRSIKVCPGTTFCKRGVQDSVGLGLALDKAYHGLTTPSKFKIGVSGCPNNCGEAWLKDLGFFGTVKGFTCVVGGEAGRTPRIGRELATGLNVDQSKDLADKVIQYYRQNAKPRERMGAFIERITFEKFAEDVRERRK
;
A
#
# COMPACT_ATOMS: atom_id res chain seq x y z
N MET A 1 -16.78 -21.01 -18.77
CA MET A 1 -15.81 -19.88 -18.88
C MET A 1 -14.62 -20.21 -17.99
N ALA A 2 -13.40 -19.79 -18.34
CA ALA A 2 -12.26 -19.94 -17.45
C ALA A 2 -12.49 -19.07 -16.20
N LYS A 3 -12.33 -19.63 -15.00
CA LYS A 3 -12.40 -18.84 -13.76
C LYS A 3 -11.34 -17.72 -13.80
N THR A 4 -11.68 -16.58 -13.22
CA THR A 4 -10.78 -15.42 -13.09
C THR A 4 -10.80 -14.91 -11.65
N ASP A 5 -9.95 -13.93 -11.36
CA ASP A 5 -10.05 -13.13 -10.13
C ASP A 5 -11.46 -12.53 -9.99
N LEU A 6 -11.99 -12.54 -8.77
CA LEU A 6 -13.28 -11.92 -8.41
C LEU A 6 -12.97 -10.60 -7.70
N LEU A 7 -12.77 -9.55 -8.49
CA LEU A 7 -12.30 -8.25 -7.99
C LEU A 7 -13.30 -7.57 -7.06
N ASP A 8 -14.59 -7.77 -7.29
CA ASP A 8 -15.70 -7.32 -6.45
C ASP A 8 -15.66 -7.93 -5.04
N LYS A 9 -15.21 -9.19 -4.94
CA LYS A 9 -15.01 -9.90 -3.67
C LYS A 9 -13.60 -9.76 -3.10
N GLY A 10 -12.71 -9.01 -3.77
CA GLY A 10 -11.29 -8.92 -3.41
C GLY A 10 -10.57 -10.27 -3.41
N ALA A 11 -11.06 -11.24 -4.18
CA ALA A 11 -10.60 -12.62 -4.19
C ALA A 11 -9.76 -12.91 -5.44
N ILE A 12 -8.63 -13.57 -5.22
CA ILE A 12 -7.59 -13.82 -6.22
C ILE A 12 -7.60 -15.31 -6.54
N LEU A 13 -7.81 -15.68 -7.80
CA LEU A 13 -7.82 -17.08 -8.21
C LEU A 13 -6.44 -17.70 -7.99
N GLN A 14 -6.39 -18.88 -7.39
CA GLN A 14 -5.15 -19.59 -7.12
C GLN A 14 -4.72 -20.47 -8.29
N ARG A 15 -3.51 -21.03 -8.18
CA ARG A 15 -2.86 -21.82 -9.25
C ARG A 15 -3.67 -23.06 -9.66
N ASP A 16 -4.41 -23.64 -8.73
CA ASP A 16 -5.31 -24.78 -8.97
C ASP A 16 -6.51 -24.43 -9.85
N LYS A 17 -6.79 -23.12 -10.05
CA LYS A 17 -7.96 -22.60 -10.78
C LYS A 17 -9.29 -22.98 -10.16
N GLU A 18 -9.30 -23.36 -8.89
CA GLU A 18 -10.48 -23.79 -8.15
C GLU A 18 -10.69 -22.95 -6.90
N THR A 19 -9.60 -22.68 -6.18
CA THR A 19 -9.62 -21.95 -4.90
C THR A 19 -9.18 -20.49 -5.07
N TYR A 20 -9.46 -19.71 -4.04
CA TYR A 20 -9.22 -18.28 -3.98
C TYR A 20 -8.38 -17.90 -2.76
N ALA A 21 -7.69 -16.76 -2.87
CA ALA A 21 -7.09 -16.08 -1.74
C ALA A 21 -7.72 -14.71 -1.55
N ILE A 22 -7.97 -14.36 -0.29
CA ILE A 22 -8.36 -13.02 0.12
C ILE A 22 -7.29 -12.43 1.04
N ALA A 23 -7.22 -11.11 1.12
CA ALA A 23 -6.39 -10.44 2.12
C ALA A 23 -7.20 -9.32 2.76
N PRO A 24 -7.58 -9.46 4.03
CA PRO A 24 -8.25 -8.41 4.79
C PRO A 24 -7.38 -7.16 4.91
N HIS A 25 -8.03 -6.02 5.06
CA HIS A 25 -7.35 -4.74 5.30
C HIS A 25 -6.83 -4.69 6.74
N LEU A 26 -5.52 -4.51 6.88
CA LEU A 26 -4.83 -4.29 8.15
C LEU A 26 -4.05 -2.97 8.02
N PRO A 27 -4.63 -1.82 8.41
CA PRO A 27 -4.00 -0.51 8.27
C PRO A 27 -2.60 -0.47 8.88
N GLY A 28 -1.59 -0.10 8.10
CA GLY A 28 -0.19 -0.07 8.53
C GLY A 28 0.38 -1.41 9.01
N GLY A 29 -0.32 -2.52 8.78
CA GLY A 29 0.03 -3.83 9.33
C GLY A 29 -0.12 -3.96 10.83
N ILE A 30 -0.93 -3.08 11.45
CA ILE A 30 -1.20 -3.08 12.89
C ILE A 30 -2.53 -3.80 13.12
N CYS A 31 -2.54 -4.71 14.10
CA CYS A 31 -3.75 -5.45 14.47
C CYS A 31 -3.73 -5.82 15.95
N SER A 32 -4.90 -6.12 16.51
CA SER A 32 -5.02 -6.64 17.87
C SER A 32 -4.87 -8.18 17.89
N PRO A 33 -4.59 -8.79 19.05
CA PRO A 33 -4.64 -10.23 19.20
C PRO A 33 -5.99 -10.84 18.76
N ASP A 34 -7.10 -10.15 19.01
CA ASP A 34 -8.43 -10.62 18.61
C ASP A 34 -8.60 -10.66 17.09
N THR A 35 -8.04 -9.69 16.37
CA THR A 35 -7.98 -9.74 14.90
C THR A 35 -7.23 -10.98 14.43
N LEU A 36 -6.10 -11.32 15.06
CA LEU A 36 -5.32 -12.50 14.70
C LEU A 36 -6.05 -13.81 15.01
N ARG A 37 -6.70 -13.92 16.17
CA ARG A 37 -7.56 -15.08 16.50
C ARG A 37 -8.65 -15.24 15.46
N LYS A 38 -9.35 -14.17 15.13
CA LYS A 38 -10.42 -14.17 14.13
C LYS A 38 -9.94 -14.63 12.76
N LEU A 39 -8.75 -14.21 12.32
CA LEU A 39 -8.16 -14.69 11.07
C LEU A 39 -7.84 -16.20 11.12
N ALA A 40 -7.35 -16.69 12.26
CA ALA A 40 -7.06 -18.11 12.46
C ALA A 40 -8.34 -18.95 12.50
N ASP A 41 -9.34 -18.53 13.28
CA ASP A 41 -10.63 -19.22 13.42
C ASP A 41 -11.35 -19.35 12.07
N VAL A 42 -11.39 -18.27 11.28
CA VAL A 42 -11.95 -18.30 9.93
C VAL A 42 -11.15 -19.21 8.99
N ALA A 43 -9.81 -19.14 9.04
CA ALA A 43 -8.98 -20.00 8.20
C ALA A 43 -9.19 -21.48 8.53
N GLU A 44 -9.32 -21.84 9.80
CA GLU A 44 -9.58 -23.22 10.23
C GLU A 44 -10.98 -23.68 9.84
N LYS A 45 -12.02 -22.87 10.13
CA LYS A 45 -13.42 -23.18 9.83
C LYS A 45 -13.68 -23.44 8.36
N TYR A 46 -13.05 -22.66 7.49
CA TYR A 46 -13.22 -22.76 6.03
C TYR A 46 -12.13 -23.60 5.36
N HIS A 47 -11.35 -24.36 6.15
CA HIS A 47 -10.30 -25.25 5.67
C HIS A 47 -9.33 -24.57 4.69
N ALA A 48 -8.97 -23.31 4.96
CA ALA A 48 -8.01 -22.58 4.16
C ALA A 48 -6.69 -23.35 4.11
N ALA A 49 -6.08 -23.44 2.93
CA ALA A 49 -4.81 -24.12 2.74
C ALA A 49 -3.67 -23.50 3.56
N THR A 50 -3.63 -22.17 3.70
CA THR A 50 -2.62 -21.48 4.51
C THR A 50 -2.95 -20.03 4.83
N LEU A 51 -2.29 -19.49 5.87
CA LEU A 51 -2.19 -18.06 6.15
C LEU A 51 -0.80 -17.54 5.74
N LYS A 52 -0.77 -16.57 4.82
CA LYS A 52 0.48 -16.01 4.29
C LYS A 52 0.71 -14.58 4.77
N VAL A 53 1.75 -14.38 5.58
CA VAL A 53 2.29 -13.03 5.84
C VAL A 53 2.94 -12.49 4.56
N THR A 54 2.51 -11.29 4.14
CA THR A 54 2.92 -10.65 2.88
C THR A 54 3.94 -9.54 3.11
N GLY A 55 4.73 -9.22 2.08
CA GLY A 55 5.72 -8.13 2.14
C GLY A 55 5.14 -6.71 2.32
N ALA A 56 3.81 -6.57 2.23
CA ALA A 56 3.07 -5.33 2.49
C ALA A 56 2.38 -5.35 3.87
N GLN A 57 2.89 -6.13 4.83
CA GLN A 57 2.40 -6.22 6.21
C GLN A 57 0.92 -6.60 6.32
N ARG A 58 0.53 -7.63 5.56
CA ARG A 58 -0.82 -8.22 5.61
C ARG A 58 -0.74 -9.72 5.85
N ILE A 59 -1.87 -10.31 6.23
CA ILE A 59 -2.06 -11.75 6.25
C ILE A 59 -3.11 -12.09 5.18
N ALA A 60 -2.74 -12.92 4.21
CA ALA A 60 -3.67 -13.47 3.22
C ALA A 60 -4.17 -14.84 3.68
N ILE A 61 -5.48 -15.09 3.51
CA ILE A 61 -6.10 -16.40 3.69
C ILE A 61 -6.19 -17.04 2.32
N VAL A 62 -5.52 -18.18 2.13
CA VAL A 62 -5.32 -18.81 0.83
C VAL A 62 -5.99 -20.17 0.80
N GLY A 63 -6.62 -20.53 -0.32
CA GLY A 63 -7.22 -21.85 -0.52
C GLY A 63 -8.68 -21.92 -0.12
N LEU A 64 -9.41 -20.80 -0.19
CA LEU A 64 -10.84 -20.75 0.10
C LEU A 64 -11.64 -21.16 -1.12
N ARG A 65 -12.76 -21.87 -0.91
CA ARG A 65 -13.70 -22.20 -1.99
C ARG A 65 -14.53 -20.97 -2.36
N GLU A 66 -14.97 -20.91 -3.61
CA GLU A 66 -15.69 -19.75 -4.16
C GLU A 66 -17.02 -19.50 -3.45
N GLU A 67 -17.76 -20.58 -3.18
CA GLU A 67 -19.06 -20.58 -2.49
C GLU A 67 -18.99 -20.08 -1.04
N ASP A 68 -17.81 -20.17 -0.41
CA ASP A 68 -17.61 -19.78 0.99
C ASP A 68 -17.22 -18.31 1.15
N LEU A 69 -16.79 -17.63 0.07
CA LEU A 69 -16.17 -16.30 0.13
C LEU A 69 -17.06 -15.23 0.82
N ASP A 70 -18.36 -15.25 0.56
CA ASP A 70 -19.26 -14.24 1.14
C ASP A 70 -19.41 -14.45 2.65
N ASN A 71 -19.55 -15.71 3.09
CA ASN A 71 -19.63 -16.04 4.52
C ASN A 71 -18.32 -15.77 5.24
N VAL A 72 -17.18 -16.05 4.60
CA VAL A 72 -15.85 -15.69 5.10
C VAL A 72 -15.76 -14.20 5.38
N TRP A 73 -16.19 -13.33 4.45
CA TRP A 73 -16.16 -11.88 4.67
C TRP A 73 -17.10 -11.41 5.76
N ILE A 74 -18.31 -11.95 5.83
CA ILE A 74 -19.28 -11.64 6.89
C ILE A 74 -18.70 -11.99 8.26
N GLU A 75 -18.13 -13.20 8.39
CA GLU A 75 -17.55 -13.64 9.65
C GLU A 75 -16.31 -12.84 10.02
N LEU A 76 -15.40 -12.59 9.08
CA LEU A 76 -14.22 -11.74 9.31
C LEU A 76 -14.62 -10.34 9.78
N GLY A 77 -15.70 -9.76 9.25
CA GLY A 77 -16.13 -8.41 9.58
C GLY A 77 -15.05 -7.35 9.30
N LEU A 78 -14.15 -7.63 8.35
CA LEU A 78 -13.08 -6.75 7.90
C LEU A 78 -13.28 -6.43 6.43
N SER A 79 -12.81 -5.27 5.99
CA SER A 79 -12.89 -4.86 4.58
C SER A 79 -11.79 -5.51 3.73
N PRO A 80 -11.99 -5.68 2.42
CA PRO A 80 -10.94 -6.12 1.51
C PRO A 80 -9.72 -5.20 1.49
N GLY A 81 -8.52 -5.77 1.57
CA GLY A 81 -7.26 -5.04 1.67
C GLY A 81 -6.70 -4.49 0.35
N ALA A 82 -7.48 -4.46 -0.73
CA ALA A 82 -7.04 -4.04 -2.06
C ALA A 82 -5.76 -4.79 -2.53
N ALA A 83 -5.77 -6.13 -2.45
CA ALA A 83 -4.59 -6.95 -2.73
C ALA A 83 -4.27 -7.12 -4.21
N VAL A 84 -5.22 -6.80 -5.09
CA VAL A 84 -5.12 -6.79 -6.55
C VAL A 84 -5.76 -5.52 -7.10
N GLY A 85 -5.71 -5.33 -8.42
CA GLY A 85 -6.28 -4.16 -9.08
C GLY A 85 -5.32 -2.99 -9.30
N MET A 86 -5.82 -2.01 -10.08
CA MET A 86 -5.15 -0.75 -10.42
C MET A 86 -5.58 0.33 -9.41
N CYS A 87 -5.04 0.21 -8.20
CA CYS A 87 -5.35 1.08 -7.08
C CYS A 87 -4.14 1.24 -6.15
N VAL A 88 -4.28 2.14 -5.19
CA VAL A 88 -3.39 2.25 -4.03
C VAL A 88 -3.53 0.99 -3.17
N ARG A 89 -2.41 0.29 -3.04
CA ARG A 89 -2.28 -0.91 -2.22
C ARG A 89 -2.10 -0.53 -0.76
N SER A 90 -2.12 -1.53 0.13
CA SER A 90 -1.82 -1.32 1.55
C SER A 90 -0.52 -0.55 1.76
N ILE A 91 -0.58 0.43 2.66
CA ILE A 91 0.54 1.29 2.97
C ILE A 91 1.45 0.56 3.96
N LYS A 92 2.73 0.41 3.59
CA LYS A 92 3.73 -0.23 4.45
C LYS A 92 4.26 0.79 5.46
N VAL A 93 4.10 0.53 6.75
CA VAL A 93 4.41 1.47 7.82
C VAL A 93 5.37 0.82 8.81
N CYS A 94 6.49 1.47 9.11
CA CYS A 94 7.35 1.00 10.19
C CYS A 94 6.83 1.49 11.56
N PRO A 95 7.28 0.90 12.68
CA PRO A 95 6.72 1.21 13.99
C PRO A 95 6.95 2.65 14.49
N GLY A 96 7.78 3.46 13.81
CA GLY A 96 7.93 4.89 14.08
C GLY A 96 8.37 5.23 15.51
N THR A 97 8.13 6.48 15.92
CA THR A 97 8.28 6.91 17.33
C THR A 97 7.25 6.24 18.25
N THR A 98 6.20 5.63 17.70
CA THR A 98 5.16 4.94 18.47
C THR A 98 5.70 3.72 19.21
N PHE A 99 6.58 2.93 18.58
CA PHE A 99 7.09 1.69 19.18
C PHE A 99 8.61 1.47 19.02
N CYS A 100 9.29 2.19 18.11
CA CYS A 100 10.71 1.94 17.83
C CYS A 100 11.60 3.01 18.46
N LYS A 101 12.60 2.58 19.24
CA LYS A 101 13.64 3.47 19.82
C LYS A 101 14.46 4.27 18.81
N ARG A 102 14.46 3.87 17.53
CA ARG A 102 15.19 4.54 16.44
C ARG A 102 14.32 5.53 15.67
N GLY A 103 13.01 5.55 15.93
CA GLY A 103 12.08 6.46 15.28
C GLY A 103 12.42 7.90 15.63
N VAL A 104 12.48 8.76 14.61
CA VAL A 104 12.65 10.22 14.78
C VAL A 104 11.41 10.99 14.34
N GLN A 105 10.51 10.35 13.60
CA GLN A 105 9.20 10.88 13.20
C GLN A 105 8.11 9.83 13.40
N ASP A 106 6.88 10.28 13.59
CA ASP A 106 5.70 9.42 13.74
C ASP A 106 5.22 8.87 12.39
N SER A 107 5.82 7.76 11.96
CA SER A 107 5.38 7.06 10.74
C SER A 107 4.05 6.36 10.88
N VAL A 108 3.63 5.99 12.10
CA VAL A 108 2.34 5.34 12.32
C VAL A 108 1.22 6.34 12.08
N GLY A 109 1.28 7.51 12.70
CA GLY A 109 0.30 8.59 12.49
C GLY A 109 0.20 9.01 11.04
N LEU A 110 1.33 9.30 10.37
CA LEU A 110 1.33 9.67 8.95
C LEU A 110 0.82 8.51 8.07
N GLY A 111 1.29 7.28 8.32
CA GLY A 111 0.91 6.10 7.55
C GLY A 111 -0.58 5.79 7.61
N LEU A 112 -1.18 5.83 8.81
CA LEU A 112 -2.62 5.63 9.00
C LEU A 112 -3.46 6.76 8.40
N ALA A 113 -2.97 8.00 8.44
CA ALA A 113 -3.65 9.13 7.80
C ALA A 113 -3.69 8.97 6.27
N LEU A 114 -2.58 8.53 5.66
CA LEU A 114 -2.52 8.24 4.22
C LEU A 114 -3.37 7.02 3.87
N ASP A 115 -3.40 5.99 4.72
CA ASP A 115 -4.15 4.75 4.47
C ASP A 115 -5.65 5.05 4.47
N LYS A 116 -6.15 5.81 5.45
CA LYS A 116 -7.53 6.31 5.50
C LYS A 116 -7.92 7.13 4.27
N ALA A 117 -7.00 7.93 3.74
CA ALA A 117 -7.29 8.83 2.62
C ALA A 117 -7.25 8.12 1.25
N TYR A 118 -6.36 7.14 1.08
CA TYR A 118 -6.00 6.66 -0.25
C TYR A 118 -6.11 5.15 -0.44
N HIS A 119 -6.20 4.33 0.61
CA HIS A 119 -6.30 2.87 0.44
C HIS A 119 -7.46 2.50 -0.51
N GLY A 120 -7.17 1.68 -1.52
CA GLY A 120 -8.15 1.28 -2.53
C GLY A 120 -8.48 2.33 -3.59
N LEU A 121 -7.96 3.57 -3.50
CA LEU A 121 -8.18 4.60 -4.51
C LEU A 121 -7.68 4.15 -5.88
N THR A 122 -8.55 4.24 -6.91
CA THR A 122 -8.22 3.86 -8.28
C THR A 122 -7.11 4.75 -8.85
N THR A 123 -6.09 4.11 -9.42
CA THR A 123 -4.92 4.75 -10.02
C THR A 123 -4.62 4.13 -11.40
N PRO A 124 -3.86 4.81 -12.28
CA PRO A 124 -3.56 4.29 -13.63
C PRO A 124 -2.90 2.91 -13.64
N SER A 125 -2.09 2.58 -12.63
CA SER A 125 -1.53 1.26 -12.37
C SER A 125 -1.56 0.96 -10.87
N LYS A 126 -1.05 -0.21 -10.43
CA LYS A 126 -0.86 -0.47 -9.00
C LYS A 126 0.05 0.60 -8.38
N PHE A 127 -0.35 1.14 -7.23
CA PHE A 127 0.38 2.21 -6.57
C PHE A 127 0.72 1.79 -5.13
N LYS A 128 2.00 1.82 -4.77
CA LYS A 128 2.49 1.42 -3.45
C LYS A 128 2.97 2.64 -2.68
N ILE A 129 2.60 2.70 -1.40
CA ILE A 129 3.06 3.74 -0.47
C ILE A 129 3.85 3.09 0.67
N GLY A 130 4.91 3.75 1.12
CA GLY A 130 5.69 3.32 2.29
C GLY A 130 6.09 4.49 3.18
N VAL A 131 5.95 4.31 4.49
CA VAL A 131 6.23 5.36 5.48
C VAL A 131 7.17 4.79 6.54
N SER A 132 8.29 5.47 6.76
CA SER A 132 9.29 5.12 7.76
C SER A 132 9.55 6.27 8.73
N GLY A 133 9.71 5.98 10.01
CA GLY A 133 9.99 7.02 11.01
C GLY A 133 11.46 7.46 11.07
N CYS A 134 12.36 6.84 10.31
CA CYS A 134 13.81 7.14 10.31
C CYS A 134 14.50 6.67 9.01
N PRO A 135 15.78 7.04 8.78
CA PRO A 135 16.52 6.67 7.57
C PRO A 135 16.83 5.17 7.40
N ASN A 136 16.59 4.32 8.41
CA ASN A 136 16.68 2.85 8.23
C ASN A 136 15.66 2.31 7.24
N ASN A 137 14.60 3.08 7.01
CA ASN A 137 13.70 2.89 5.89
C ASN A 137 13.03 1.50 5.86
N CYS A 138 12.61 0.98 7.01
CA CYS A 138 11.96 -0.34 7.10
C CYS A 138 10.61 -0.42 6.34
N GLY A 139 9.99 0.73 6.06
CA GLY A 139 8.83 0.85 5.15
C GLY A 139 9.20 0.82 3.66
N GLU A 140 10.49 0.77 3.34
CA GLU A 140 11.08 0.70 2.00
C GLU A 140 10.66 1.85 1.07
N ALA A 141 10.53 3.07 1.61
CA ALA A 141 10.06 4.28 0.92
C ALA A 141 10.74 4.49 -0.44
N TRP A 142 12.05 4.27 -0.55
CA TRP A 142 12.81 4.37 -1.81
C TRP A 142 12.35 3.41 -2.92
N LEU A 143 11.66 2.33 -2.58
CA LEU A 143 11.19 1.30 -3.52
C LEU A 143 9.67 1.33 -3.74
N LYS A 144 9.02 2.41 -3.29
CA LYS A 144 7.58 2.64 -3.46
C LYS A 144 7.33 3.72 -4.50
N ASP A 145 6.14 3.67 -5.10
CA ASP A 145 5.71 4.70 -6.05
C ASP A 145 5.69 6.09 -5.38
N LEU A 146 5.29 6.12 -4.09
CA LEU A 146 5.41 7.26 -3.19
C LEU A 146 5.92 6.78 -1.82
N GLY A 147 6.93 7.45 -1.27
CA GLY A 147 7.54 7.08 0.00
C GLY A 147 7.82 8.28 0.88
N PHE A 148 7.73 8.08 2.19
CA PHE A 148 8.16 9.04 3.19
C PHE A 148 9.10 8.37 4.18
N PHE A 149 10.19 9.04 4.56
CA PHE A 149 11.02 8.61 5.68
C PHE A 149 11.44 9.79 6.57
N GLY A 150 11.41 9.57 7.88
CA GLY A 150 11.73 10.59 8.87
C GLY A 150 13.21 10.93 8.95
N THR A 151 13.49 12.20 9.18
CA THR A 151 14.77 12.75 9.62
C THR A 151 14.54 13.62 10.85
N VAL A 152 15.62 14.10 11.49
CA VAL A 152 15.50 15.06 12.58
C VAL A 152 14.89 16.41 12.15
N LYS A 153 14.91 16.72 10.84
CA LYS A 153 14.35 17.96 10.28
C LYS A 153 12.90 17.83 9.81
N GLY A 154 12.30 16.63 9.91
CA GLY A 154 10.99 16.30 9.33
C GLY A 154 11.06 15.14 8.34
N PHE A 155 10.00 14.89 7.60
CA PHE A 155 9.94 13.84 6.58
C PHE A 155 10.60 14.25 5.27
N THR A 156 11.29 13.28 4.67
CA THR A 156 11.72 13.31 3.27
C THR A 156 10.74 12.51 2.42
N CYS A 157 10.26 13.12 1.34
CA CYS A 157 9.40 12.51 0.35
C CYS A 157 10.23 12.01 -0.85
N VAL A 158 9.97 10.78 -1.28
CA VAL A 158 10.58 10.14 -2.45
C VAL A 158 9.51 9.58 -3.38
N VAL A 159 9.75 9.60 -4.68
CA VAL A 159 8.77 9.16 -5.70
C VAL A 159 9.42 8.31 -6.79
N GLY A 160 8.61 7.46 -7.44
CA GLY A 160 9.02 6.70 -8.63
C GLY A 160 9.76 5.40 -8.35
N GLY A 161 9.87 4.97 -7.09
CA GLY A 161 10.49 3.71 -6.71
C GLY A 161 9.70 2.49 -7.17
N GLU A 162 10.41 1.41 -7.50
CA GLU A 162 9.80 0.17 -7.96
C GLU A 162 10.69 -1.04 -7.63
N ALA A 163 10.16 -1.99 -6.86
CA ALA A 163 10.71 -3.36 -6.75
C ALA A 163 9.91 -4.32 -7.65
N GLY A 164 10.05 -4.17 -8.97
CA GLY A 164 9.29 -4.88 -10.00
C GLY A 164 10.20 -5.43 -11.11
N ARG A 165 9.62 -5.68 -12.29
CA ARG A 165 10.36 -6.20 -13.47
C ARG A 165 11.50 -5.27 -13.88
N THR A 166 11.27 -3.96 -13.78
CA THR A 166 12.30 -2.93 -13.99
C THR A 166 12.52 -2.26 -12.64
N PRO A 167 13.52 -2.69 -11.85
CA PRO A 167 13.77 -2.12 -10.54
C PRO A 167 14.23 -0.67 -10.66
N ARG A 168 13.69 0.20 -9.79
CA ARG A 168 14.01 1.63 -9.73
C ARG A 168 14.14 2.08 -8.29
N ILE A 169 15.18 2.85 -8.01
CA ILE A 169 15.29 3.62 -6.77
C ILE A 169 14.57 4.95 -6.99
N GLY A 170 13.67 5.29 -6.08
CA GLY A 170 12.94 6.55 -6.12
C GLY A 170 13.86 7.77 -6.02
N ARG A 171 13.33 8.93 -6.38
CA ARG A 171 14.04 10.21 -6.32
C ARG A 171 13.44 11.10 -5.24
N GLU A 172 14.30 11.81 -4.51
CA GLU A 172 13.90 12.77 -3.50
C GLU A 172 13.15 13.95 -4.11
N LEU A 173 11.92 14.19 -3.68
CA LEU A 173 11.05 15.26 -4.16
C LEU A 173 11.08 16.50 -3.25
N ALA A 174 11.11 16.26 -1.93
CA ALA A 174 11.12 17.30 -0.90
C ALA A 174 11.63 16.74 0.43
N THR A 175 12.15 17.62 1.28
CA THR A 175 12.67 17.28 2.62
C THR A 175 12.15 18.26 3.67
N GLY A 176 12.30 17.89 4.95
CA GLY A 176 11.95 18.76 6.07
C GLY A 176 10.45 19.00 6.24
N LEU A 177 9.62 18.06 5.75
CA LEU A 177 8.17 18.20 5.78
C LEU A 177 7.63 17.84 7.16
N ASN A 178 6.71 18.66 7.68
CA ASN A 178 5.85 18.22 8.79
C ASN A 178 4.76 17.26 8.28
N VAL A 179 3.91 16.75 9.18
CA VAL A 179 2.86 15.76 8.86
C VAL A 179 1.86 16.32 7.84
N ASP A 180 1.38 17.56 8.02
CA ASP A 180 0.37 18.15 7.14
C ASP A 180 0.94 18.46 5.75
N GLN A 181 2.18 18.95 5.69
CA GLN A 181 2.91 19.15 4.43
C GLN A 181 3.14 17.81 3.72
N SER A 182 3.42 16.73 4.46
CA SER A 182 3.57 15.39 3.89
C SER A 182 2.26 14.87 3.29
N LYS A 183 1.12 15.10 3.98
CA LYS A 183 -0.21 14.75 3.47
C LYS A 183 -0.60 15.56 2.25
N ASP A 184 -0.32 16.86 2.26
CA ASP A 184 -0.56 17.77 1.13
C ASP A 184 0.26 17.34 -0.10
N LEU A 185 1.55 17.07 0.08
CA LEU A 185 2.40 16.61 -1.01
C LEU A 185 1.98 15.24 -1.53
N ALA A 186 1.53 14.33 -0.66
CA ALA A 186 0.99 13.04 -1.07
C ALA A 186 -0.23 13.20 -1.98
N ASP A 187 -1.18 14.09 -1.63
CA ASP A 187 -2.34 14.36 -2.47
C ASP A 187 -1.91 14.88 -3.85
N LYS A 188 -1.05 15.91 -3.88
CA LYS A 188 -0.57 16.49 -5.14
C LYS A 188 0.10 15.46 -6.05
N VAL A 189 0.97 14.61 -5.49
CA VAL A 189 1.63 13.52 -6.22
C VAL A 189 0.60 12.53 -6.78
N ILE A 190 -0.35 12.08 -5.95
CA ILE A 190 -1.36 11.08 -6.34
C ILE A 190 -2.29 11.65 -7.41
N GLN A 191 -2.82 12.86 -7.24
CA GLN A 191 -3.72 13.46 -8.22
C GLN A 191 -3.00 13.76 -9.54
N TYR A 192 -1.77 14.27 -9.49
CA TYR A 192 -0.98 14.53 -10.69
C TYR A 192 -0.72 13.24 -11.47
N TYR A 193 -0.35 12.15 -10.79
CA TYR A 193 -0.19 10.84 -11.42
C TYR A 193 -1.50 10.32 -12.03
N ARG A 194 -2.62 10.41 -11.30
CA ARG A 194 -3.94 9.96 -11.79
C ARG A 194 -4.39 10.71 -13.05
N GLN A 195 -4.04 11.98 -13.18
CA GLN A 195 -4.46 12.82 -14.30
C GLN A 195 -3.56 12.70 -15.53
N ASN A 196 -2.27 12.40 -15.35
CA ASN A 196 -1.28 12.57 -16.42
C ASN A 196 -0.59 11.26 -16.87
N ALA A 197 -0.70 10.18 -16.08
CA ALA A 197 -0.14 8.89 -16.46
C ALA A 197 -1.08 8.11 -17.38
N LYS A 198 -0.49 7.34 -18.30
CA LYS A 198 -1.21 6.47 -19.22
C LYS A 198 -1.79 5.26 -18.46
N PRO A 199 -2.86 4.63 -18.97
CA PRO A 199 -3.36 3.39 -18.39
C PRO A 199 -2.26 2.33 -18.27
N ARG A 200 -2.17 1.69 -17.10
CA ARG A 200 -1.17 0.68 -16.71
C ARG A 200 0.28 1.18 -16.60
N GLU A 201 0.53 2.47 -16.75
CA GLU A 201 1.86 3.07 -16.58
C GLU A 201 2.22 3.19 -15.09
N ARG A 202 3.34 2.62 -14.64
CA ARG A 202 3.84 2.76 -13.26
C ARG A 202 4.42 4.15 -13.02
N MET A 203 4.40 4.63 -11.77
CA MET A 203 4.89 5.97 -11.41
C MET A 203 6.33 6.21 -11.88
N GLY A 204 7.24 5.25 -11.71
CA GLY A 204 8.62 5.39 -12.18
C GLY A 204 8.73 5.57 -13.70
N ALA A 205 7.98 4.77 -14.48
CA ALA A 205 7.94 4.90 -15.94
C ALA A 205 7.27 6.21 -16.39
N PHE A 206 6.24 6.67 -15.67
CA PHE A 206 5.61 7.96 -15.90
C PHE A 206 6.62 9.11 -15.71
N ILE A 207 7.34 9.12 -14.59
CA ILE A 207 8.37 10.12 -14.30
C ILE A 207 9.49 10.10 -15.35
N GLU A 208 9.94 8.93 -15.80
CA GLU A 208 10.93 8.81 -16.88
C GLU A 208 10.41 9.42 -18.18
N ARG A 209 9.15 9.19 -18.52
CA ARG A 209 8.53 9.72 -19.76
C ARG A 209 8.47 11.24 -19.78
N ILE A 210 8.13 11.88 -18.66
CA ILE A 210 7.98 13.34 -18.60
C ILE A 210 9.21 14.08 -18.07
N THR A 211 10.23 13.34 -17.61
CA THR A 211 11.36 13.80 -16.77
C THR A 211 10.95 14.12 -15.33
N PHE A 212 11.88 13.92 -14.40
CA PHE A 212 11.64 14.20 -12.99
C PHE A 212 11.55 15.70 -12.70
N GLU A 213 12.31 16.49 -13.45
CA GLU A 213 12.36 17.94 -13.31
C GLU A 213 10.98 18.52 -13.62
N LYS A 214 10.37 18.06 -14.72
CA LYS A 214 9.00 18.44 -15.06
C LYS A 214 7.98 17.95 -14.04
N PHE A 215 8.10 16.69 -13.61
CA PHE A 215 7.24 16.14 -12.56
C PHE A 215 7.31 16.97 -11.27
N ALA A 216 8.52 17.33 -10.84
CA ALA A 216 8.75 18.05 -9.59
C ALA A 216 8.23 19.50 -9.67
N GLU A 217 8.40 20.17 -10.80
CA GLU A 217 7.83 21.49 -11.08
C GLU A 217 6.29 21.42 -10.98
N ASP A 218 5.65 20.55 -11.76
CA ASP A 218 4.19 20.49 -11.85
C ASP A 218 3.53 20.11 -10.50
N VAL A 219 4.15 19.20 -9.73
CA VAL A 219 3.64 18.82 -8.40
C VAL A 219 3.76 19.98 -7.40
N ARG A 220 4.81 20.81 -7.48
CA ARG A 220 5.00 21.96 -6.58
C ARG A 220 4.04 23.10 -6.89
N GLU A 221 3.77 23.35 -8.17
CA GLU A 221 2.89 24.45 -8.62
C GLU A 221 1.40 24.15 -8.45
N ARG A 222 1.02 22.87 -8.28
CA ARG A 222 -0.36 22.46 -8.08
C ARG A 222 -0.96 23.10 -6.82
N ARG A 223 -1.98 23.95 -7.02
CA ARG A 223 -2.84 24.47 -5.94
C ARG A 223 -3.96 23.48 -5.64
N LYS A 224 -4.41 23.45 -4.38
CA LYS A 224 -5.54 22.61 -3.93
C LYS A 224 -6.83 22.97 -4.67
#